data_AF-Q2ERX5-F1
#
_entry.id   AF-Q2ERX5-F1
#
_cell.length_a   1.000
_cell.length_b   1.000
_cell.length_c   1.000
_cell.angle_alpha   90.00
_cell.angle_beta   90.00
_cell.angle_gamma   90.00
#
_symmetry.space_group_name_H-M   'P 1'
#
loop_
_entity.id
_entity.type
_entity.pdbx_description
1 polymer ?
#
loop_
_entity_poly.entity_id
_entity_poly.type
_entity_poly.pdbx_seq_one_letter_code
_entity_poly.pdbx_strand_id
1 'polypeptide(L)'
;MAVSSYSASEKLSRAAMLLLFGLLMSHIQTSGAIGVCYGRNGNNLPPQAEVVTLYKDNNIGQMRIYDPDQATLQALRGSNIELILDVPKDKLQDLTDSAKAGDWVQTNVLAYSADVKFRYIAVGNEIRPGDAEAQYVLPAMRNVYNAIAAANLQGQIKVSTAIDTTLLGSSPPPVRGGFQF
;
A
#
# COMPACT_ATOMS: atom_id res chain seq x y z
N MET A 1 -50.59 1.65 41.73
CA MET A 1 -49.20 1.45 41.25
C MET A 1 -49.19 0.26 40.30
N ALA A 2 -49.18 0.48 38.99
CA ALA A 2 -49.03 -0.60 38.02
C ALA A 2 -47.52 -0.83 37.81
N VAL A 3 -47.00 -1.94 38.33
CA VAL A 3 -45.65 -2.39 38.01
C VAL A 3 -45.70 -2.92 36.58
N SER A 4 -45.16 -2.16 35.63
CA SER A 4 -45.07 -2.58 34.23
C SER A 4 -44.21 -3.85 34.16
N SER A 5 -44.86 -5.00 33.98
CA SER A 5 -44.20 -6.30 33.86
C SER A 5 -43.69 -6.46 32.43
N TYR A 6 -42.43 -6.08 32.21
CA TYR A 6 -41.74 -6.29 30.94
C TYR A 6 -41.72 -7.77 30.56
N SER A 7 -42.17 -8.08 29.34
CA SER A 7 -42.26 -9.43 28.78
C SER A 7 -40.87 -10.06 28.58
N ALA A 8 -40.75 -11.38 28.77
CA ALA A 8 -39.50 -12.12 28.54
C ALA A 8 -38.96 -11.94 27.10
N SER A 9 -39.85 -11.77 26.12
CA SER A 9 -39.50 -11.49 24.72
C SER A 9 -38.77 -10.15 24.56
N GLU A 10 -39.19 -9.10 25.29
CA GLU A 10 -38.54 -7.78 25.23
C GLU A 10 -37.16 -7.81 25.90
N LYS A 11 -36.98 -8.63 26.94
CA LYS A 11 -35.68 -8.85 27.58
C LYS A 11 -34.71 -9.58 26.65
N LEU A 12 -35.16 -10.62 25.96
CA LEU A 12 -34.35 -11.32 24.95
C LEU A 12 -34.00 -10.41 23.76
N SER A 13 -34.95 -9.62 23.27
CA SER A 13 -34.72 -8.67 22.17
C SER A 13 -33.65 -7.63 22.53
N ARG A 14 -33.71 -7.06 23.74
CA ARG A 14 -32.69 -6.12 24.23
C ARG A 14 -31.31 -6.77 24.42
N ALA A 15 -31.26 -7.98 24.95
CA ALA A 15 -30.00 -8.72 25.10
C ALA A 15 -29.36 -9.00 23.73
N ALA A 16 -30.16 -9.42 22.74
CA ALA A 16 -29.70 -9.62 21.37
C ALA A 16 -29.22 -8.32 20.72
N MET A 17 -29.92 -7.20 20.94
CA MET A 17 -29.52 -5.88 20.43
C MET A 17 -28.21 -5.40 21.04
N LEU A 18 -28.01 -5.62 22.36
CA LEU A 18 -26.76 -5.27 23.06
C LEU A 18 -25.58 -6.16 22.61
N LEU A 19 -25.82 -7.44 22.37
CA LEU A 19 -24.83 -8.37 21.80
C LEU A 19 -24.43 -7.95 20.38
N LEU A 20 -25.41 -7.63 19.54
CA LEU A 20 -25.17 -7.17 18.17
C LEU A 20 -24.44 -5.83 18.15
N PHE A 21 -24.82 -4.90 19.03
CA PHE A 21 -24.14 -3.63 19.18
C PHE A 21 -22.70 -3.81 19.70
N GLY A 22 -22.48 -4.71 20.68
CA GLY A 22 -21.14 -5.05 21.15
C GLY A 22 -20.25 -5.66 20.06
N LEU A 23 -20.80 -6.55 19.23
CA LEU A 23 -20.13 -7.10 18.04
C LEU A 23 -19.81 -5.99 17.02
N LEU A 24 -20.76 -5.11 16.71
CA LEU A 24 -20.56 -4.00 15.77
C LEU A 24 -19.50 -3.01 16.28
N MET A 25 -19.51 -2.67 17.57
CA MET A 25 -18.52 -1.78 18.19
C MET A 25 -17.12 -2.41 18.24
N SER A 26 -17.01 -3.75 18.35
CA SER A 26 -15.74 -4.46 18.27
C SER A 26 -15.07 -4.37 16.88
N HIS A 27 -15.84 -4.00 15.86
CA HIS A 27 -15.34 -3.76 14.50
C HIS A 27 -15.07 -2.29 14.18
N ILE A 28 -15.36 -1.35 15.09
CA ILE A 28 -14.98 0.06 14.90
C ILE A 28 -13.50 0.20 15.25
N GLN A 29 -12.64 -0.21 14.32
CA GLN A 29 -11.24 0.21 14.32
C GLN A 29 -11.20 1.65 13.80
N THR A 30 -11.09 2.61 14.71
CA THR A 30 -10.64 3.97 14.38
C THR A 30 -9.13 3.92 14.16
N SER A 31 -8.66 3.26 13.09
CA SER A 31 -7.26 3.38 12.71
C SER A 31 -7.08 4.69 11.94
N GLY A 32 -6.33 5.62 12.53
CA GLY A 32 -5.53 6.50 11.69
C GLY A 32 -4.61 5.56 10.88
N ALA A 33 -4.72 5.58 9.56
CA ALA A 33 -3.85 4.77 8.72
C ALA A 33 -2.41 5.32 8.84
N ILE A 34 -1.61 4.69 9.71
CA ILE A 34 -0.19 4.99 9.86
C ILE A 34 0.59 3.92 9.10
N GLY A 35 1.49 4.39 8.25
CA GLY A 35 2.46 3.56 7.54
C GLY A 35 3.89 3.91 7.89
N VAL A 36 4.79 2.95 7.73
CA VAL A 36 6.23 3.14 7.91
C VAL A 36 6.97 2.67 6.66
N CYS A 37 8.01 3.40 6.27
CA CYS A 37 8.90 3.01 5.18
C CYS A 37 9.94 2.02 5.72
N TYR A 38 9.99 0.81 5.15
CA TYR A 38 10.97 -0.21 5.51
C TYR A 38 12.23 -0.08 4.63
N GLY A 39 13.12 0.82 5.04
CA GLY A 39 14.46 0.94 4.47
C GLY A 39 15.35 -0.22 4.90
N ARG A 40 16.08 -0.80 3.93
CA ARG A 40 16.98 -1.96 4.16
C ARG A 40 18.46 -1.67 3.95
N ASN A 41 18.83 -0.39 3.79
CA ASN A 41 20.23 0.05 3.69
C ASN A 41 20.87 0.10 5.09
N GLY A 42 21.19 -1.08 5.64
CA GLY A 42 21.87 -1.25 6.92
C GLY A 42 22.50 -2.63 7.01
N ASN A 43 23.51 -2.80 7.86
CA ASN A 43 24.30 -4.05 7.96
C ASN A 43 24.00 -4.88 9.22
N ASN A 44 23.08 -4.41 10.07
CA ASN A 44 22.71 -5.01 11.35
C ASN A 44 21.19 -5.05 11.55
N LEU A 45 20.42 -5.05 10.46
CA LEU A 45 18.96 -5.06 10.51
C LEU A 45 18.43 -6.46 10.86
N PRO A 46 17.29 -6.56 11.56
CA PRO A 46 16.64 -7.83 11.81
C PRO A 46 16.23 -8.54 10.50
N PRO A 47 16.05 -9.87 10.52
CA PRO A 47 15.42 -10.62 9.43
C PRO A 47 14.03 -10.07 9.07
N GLN A 48 13.64 -10.19 7.81
CA GLN A 48 12.39 -9.62 7.27
C GLN A 48 11.14 -10.11 8.00
N ALA A 49 11.12 -11.38 8.44
CA ALA A 49 10.02 -11.95 9.23
C ALA A 49 9.89 -11.31 10.63
N GLU A 50 11.02 -10.96 11.25
CA GLU A 50 11.03 -10.24 12.53
C GLU A 50 10.55 -8.81 12.35
N VAL A 51 10.91 -8.16 11.23
CA VAL A 51 10.39 -6.82 10.90
C VAL A 51 8.87 -6.86 10.67
N VAL A 52 8.34 -7.85 9.95
CA VAL A 52 6.88 -7.97 9.79
C VAL A 52 6.18 -8.24 11.13
N THR A 53 6.79 -9.03 12.01
CA THR A 53 6.31 -9.23 13.38
C THR A 53 6.29 -7.91 14.15
N LEU A 54 7.38 -7.13 14.07
CA LEU A 54 7.47 -5.81 14.69
C LEU A 54 6.36 -4.86 14.19
N TYR A 55 6.05 -4.85 12.90
CA TYR A 55 4.95 -4.05 12.34
C TYR A 55 3.61 -4.45 12.95
N LYS A 56 3.35 -5.76 13.06
CA LYS A 56 2.11 -6.28 13.66
C LYS A 56 2.00 -5.93 15.15
N ASP A 57 3.06 -6.14 15.91
CA ASP A 57 3.10 -5.88 17.36
C ASP A 57 2.87 -4.39 17.68
N ASN A 58 3.26 -3.51 16.75
CA ASN A 58 3.06 -2.06 16.88
C ASN A 58 1.82 -1.53 16.14
N ASN A 59 0.95 -2.40 15.64
CA ASN A 59 -0.26 -2.03 14.89
C ASN A 59 0.00 -1.13 13.67
N ILE A 60 1.16 -1.30 13.02
CA ILE A 60 1.50 -0.58 11.78
C ILE A 60 0.90 -1.34 10.60
N GLY A 61 -0.19 -0.78 10.06
CA GLY A 61 -0.99 -1.43 9.01
C GLY A 61 -0.48 -1.23 7.59
N GLN A 62 0.51 -0.36 7.35
CA GLN A 62 0.99 -0.03 6.02
C GLN A 62 2.53 0.00 5.96
N MET A 63 3.11 -0.52 4.89
CA MET A 63 4.55 -0.59 4.65
C MET A 63 4.88 -0.06 3.24
N ARG A 64 6.00 0.65 3.12
CA ARG A 64 6.64 0.93 1.82
C ARG A 64 8.00 0.24 1.73
N ILE A 65 8.28 -0.44 0.62
CA ILE A 65 9.59 -1.00 0.30
C ILE A 65 10.09 -0.44 -1.04
N TYR A 66 11.41 -0.28 -1.15
CA TYR A 66 12.05 0.49 -2.23
C TYR A 66 12.53 -0.36 -3.42
N ASP A 67 12.33 -1.67 -3.36
CA ASP A 67 12.66 -2.67 -4.39
C ASP A 67 11.92 -3.99 -4.08
N PRO A 68 11.75 -4.90 -5.07
CA PRO A 68 10.99 -6.13 -4.90
C PRO A 68 11.78 -7.23 -4.17
N ASP A 69 12.08 -7.00 -2.90
CA ASP A 69 12.76 -7.96 -2.06
C ASP A 69 11.89 -9.16 -1.73
N GLN A 70 12.31 -10.31 -2.27
CA GLN A 70 11.55 -11.54 -2.18
C GLN A 70 11.40 -12.01 -0.73
N ALA A 71 12.41 -11.83 0.12
CA ALA A 71 12.33 -12.20 1.53
C ALA A 71 11.24 -11.40 2.28
N THR A 72 11.14 -10.10 2.01
CA THR A 72 10.09 -9.24 2.57
C THR A 72 8.71 -9.61 2.02
N LEU A 73 8.60 -9.84 0.71
CA LEU A 73 7.33 -10.26 0.08
C LEU A 73 6.84 -11.62 0.64
N GLN A 74 7.75 -12.57 0.88
CA GLN A 74 7.39 -13.83 1.53
C GLN A 74 6.95 -13.63 2.97
N ALA A 75 7.65 -12.81 3.75
CA ALA A 75 7.29 -12.51 5.13
C ALA A 75 5.94 -11.80 5.26
N LEU A 76 5.55 -11.01 4.25
CA LEU A 76 4.29 -10.26 4.24
C LEU A 76 3.05 -11.11 3.95
N ARG A 77 3.19 -12.36 3.46
CA ARG A 77 2.04 -13.23 3.15
C ARG A 77 1.15 -13.41 4.39
N GLY A 78 -0.14 -13.11 4.24
CA GLY A 78 -1.13 -13.25 5.31
C GLY A 78 -0.99 -12.25 6.46
N SER A 79 -0.11 -11.24 6.34
CA SER A 79 0.10 -10.24 7.40
C SER A 79 -1.01 -9.19 7.51
N ASN A 80 -1.81 -9.03 6.44
CA ASN A 80 -2.76 -7.93 6.23
C ASN A 80 -2.15 -6.52 6.19
N ILE A 81 -0.81 -6.39 6.19
CA ILE A 81 -0.11 -5.13 6.00
C ILE A 81 -0.26 -4.69 4.54
N GLU A 82 -0.74 -3.47 4.34
CA GLU A 82 -0.85 -2.86 3.01
C GLU A 82 0.51 -2.43 2.49
N LEU A 83 0.80 -2.73 1.23
CA LEU A 83 2.13 -2.54 0.66
C LEU A 83 2.15 -1.49 -0.46
N ILE A 84 3.09 -0.55 -0.34
CA ILE A 84 3.66 0.21 -1.46
C ILE A 84 4.96 -0.48 -1.87
N LEU A 85 5.05 -0.89 -3.14
CA LEU A 85 6.27 -1.44 -3.73
C LEU A 85 6.79 -0.49 -4.79
N ASP A 86 8.04 -0.06 -4.66
CA ASP A 86 8.69 0.77 -5.66
C ASP A 86 9.26 -0.06 -6.83
N VAL A 87 9.21 0.51 -8.03
CA VAL A 87 10.10 0.13 -9.14
C VAL A 87 11.39 0.95 -8.99
N PRO A 88 12.55 0.31 -8.80
CA PRO A 88 13.83 1.00 -8.67
C PRO A 88 14.19 1.81 -9.92
N LYS A 89 14.96 2.88 -9.73
CA LYS A 89 15.42 3.79 -10.79
C LYS A 89 16.11 3.05 -11.96
N ASP A 90 16.96 2.06 -11.66
CA ASP A 90 17.71 1.28 -12.64
C ASP A 90 16.82 0.33 -13.47
N LYS A 91 15.56 0.11 -13.09
CA LYS A 91 14.62 -0.74 -13.85
C LYS A 91 13.74 0.07 -14.80
N LEU A 92 13.64 1.38 -14.65
CA LEU A 92 12.70 2.21 -15.41
C LEU A 92 12.84 2.04 -16.93
N GLN A 93 14.09 2.03 -17.43
CA GLN A 93 14.35 1.86 -18.85
C GLN A 93 13.89 0.48 -19.37
N ASP A 94 14.17 -0.58 -18.61
CA ASP A 94 13.76 -1.94 -18.98
C ASP A 94 12.24 -2.06 -19.07
N LEU A 95 11.50 -1.43 -18.14
CA LEU A 95 10.04 -1.54 -18.11
C LEU A 95 9.35 -0.69 -19.19
N THR A 96 10.10 0.05 -20.02
CA THR A 96 9.56 0.65 -21.24
C THR A 96 9.21 -0.39 -22.31
N ASP A 97 9.79 -1.60 -22.21
CA ASP A 97 9.40 -2.78 -22.97
C ASP A 97 8.23 -3.50 -22.25
N SER A 98 7.14 -3.73 -22.98
CA SER A 98 5.93 -4.32 -22.40
C SER A 98 6.10 -5.77 -21.94
N ALA A 99 6.96 -6.55 -22.60
CA ALA A 99 7.23 -7.93 -22.20
C ALA A 99 8.03 -7.94 -20.89
N LYS A 100 9.07 -7.11 -20.79
CA LYS A 100 9.85 -6.97 -19.55
C LYS A 100 9.01 -6.45 -18.39
N ALA A 101 8.10 -5.50 -18.64
CA ALA A 101 7.15 -5.02 -17.63
C ALA A 101 6.19 -6.12 -17.18
N GLY A 102 5.70 -6.94 -18.12
CA GLY A 102 4.87 -8.12 -17.83
C GLY A 102 5.61 -9.10 -16.92
N ASP A 103 6.84 -9.46 -17.25
CA ASP A 103 7.68 -10.35 -16.46
C ASP A 103 7.94 -9.77 -15.05
N TRP A 104 8.27 -8.48 -14.96
CA TRP A 104 8.47 -7.82 -13.68
C TRP A 104 7.23 -7.87 -12.79
N VAL A 105 6.04 -7.58 -13.35
CA VAL A 105 4.77 -7.65 -12.63
C VAL A 105 4.44 -9.08 -12.23
N GLN A 106 4.66 -10.05 -13.12
CA GLN A 106 4.43 -11.46 -12.85
C GLN A 106 5.26 -11.95 -11.66
N THR A 107 6.57 -11.67 -11.67
CA THR A 107 7.51 -12.12 -10.64
C THR A 107 7.30 -11.42 -9.31
N ASN A 108 7.09 -10.10 -9.32
CA ASN A 108 7.18 -9.30 -8.10
C ASN A 108 5.83 -8.94 -7.48
N VAL A 109 4.75 -9.02 -8.26
CA VAL A 109 3.40 -8.65 -7.82
C VAL A 109 2.48 -9.85 -7.87
N LEU A 110 2.28 -10.46 -9.05
CA LEU A 110 1.26 -11.51 -9.23
C LEU A 110 1.57 -12.76 -8.42
N ALA A 111 2.83 -13.19 -8.37
CA ALA A 111 3.28 -14.33 -7.58
C ALA A 111 2.97 -14.21 -6.06
N TYR A 112 2.71 -13.00 -5.58
CA TYR A 112 2.44 -12.69 -4.17
C TYR A 112 1.03 -12.14 -3.91
N SER A 113 0.33 -11.70 -4.95
CA SER A 113 -0.93 -10.94 -4.85
C SER A 113 -2.09 -11.65 -4.14
N ALA A 114 -2.05 -12.98 -4.04
CA ALA A 114 -3.05 -13.74 -3.29
C ALA A 114 -2.94 -13.52 -1.77
N ASP A 115 -1.73 -13.29 -1.25
CA ASP A 115 -1.46 -13.27 0.19
C ASP A 115 -0.82 -11.96 0.66
N VAL A 116 -0.28 -11.15 -0.25
CA VAL A 116 0.32 -9.84 0.03
C VAL A 116 -0.63 -8.74 -0.44
N LYS A 117 -0.95 -7.81 0.45
CA LYS A 117 -1.95 -6.77 0.22
C LYS A 117 -1.35 -5.54 -0.47
N PHE A 118 -0.97 -5.67 -1.74
CA PHE A 118 -0.51 -4.54 -2.54
C PHE A 118 -1.59 -3.46 -2.67
N ARG A 119 -1.19 -2.20 -2.49
CA ARG A 119 -2.07 -1.03 -2.70
C ARG A 119 -1.54 -0.12 -3.80
N TYR A 120 -0.22 0.08 -3.82
CA TYR A 120 0.41 0.96 -4.79
C TYR A 120 1.70 0.36 -5.35
N ILE A 121 1.93 0.57 -6.64
CA ILE A 121 3.24 0.43 -7.27
C ILE A 121 3.76 1.83 -7.56
N ALA A 122 4.86 2.22 -6.93
CA ALA A 122 5.51 3.51 -7.14
C ALA A 122 6.61 3.36 -8.20
N VAL A 123 6.31 3.74 -9.44
CA VAL A 123 7.22 3.59 -10.57
C VAL A 123 8.22 4.74 -10.57
N GLY A 124 9.39 4.51 -9.97
CA GLY A 124 10.40 5.54 -9.72
C GLY A 124 10.15 6.31 -8.43
N ASN A 125 11.26 6.76 -7.83
CA ASN A 125 11.28 7.55 -6.62
C ASN A 125 12.15 8.79 -6.83
N GLU A 126 11.52 9.96 -6.74
CA GLU A 126 12.17 11.29 -6.84
C GLU A 126 12.93 11.48 -8.16
N ILE A 127 12.41 10.93 -9.26
CA ILE A 127 12.98 11.12 -10.60
C ILE A 127 12.69 12.55 -11.06
N ARG A 128 13.74 13.31 -11.35
CA ARG A 128 13.65 14.72 -11.74
C ARG A 128 13.61 14.87 -13.27
N PRO A 129 12.99 15.92 -13.83
CA PRO A 129 12.95 16.12 -15.28
C PRO A 129 14.30 16.14 -16.00
N GLY A 130 15.38 16.54 -15.30
CA GLY A 130 16.75 16.55 -15.82
C GLY A 130 17.49 15.22 -15.70
N ASP A 131 16.92 14.23 -15.02
CA ASP A 131 17.51 12.89 -14.91
C ASP A 131 17.40 12.15 -16.25
N ALA A 132 18.39 11.31 -16.57
CA ALA A 132 18.35 10.48 -17.77
C ALA A 132 17.12 9.56 -17.80
N GLU A 133 16.64 9.17 -16.62
CA GLU A 133 15.54 8.24 -16.42
C GLU A 133 14.14 8.88 -16.49
N ALA A 134 14.05 10.22 -16.50
CA ALA A 134 12.78 10.94 -16.52
C ALA A 134 11.89 10.51 -17.70
N GLN A 135 12.51 10.32 -18.86
CA GLN A 135 11.85 9.91 -20.09
C GLN A 135 11.22 8.50 -20.00
N TYR A 136 11.66 7.67 -19.06
CA TYR A 136 11.21 6.29 -18.91
C TYR A 136 10.03 6.13 -17.95
N VAL A 137 9.76 7.11 -17.07
CA VAL A 137 8.73 7.00 -16.02
C VAL A 137 7.34 6.74 -16.60
N LEU A 138 6.88 7.58 -17.53
CA LEU A 138 5.52 7.43 -18.09
C LEU A 138 5.34 6.14 -18.92
N PRO A 139 6.26 5.77 -19.84
CA PRO A 139 6.16 4.49 -20.54
C PRO A 139 6.17 3.29 -19.58
N ALA A 140 7.05 3.29 -18.57
CA ALA A 140 7.09 2.24 -17.55
C ALA A 140 5.79 2.15 -16.76
N MET A 141 5.23 3.29 -16.30
CA MET A 141 3.94 3.33 -15.61
C MET A 141 2.82 2.73 -16.46
N ARG A 142 2.76 3.05 -17.75
CA ARG A 142 1.74 2.51 -18.66
C ARG A 142 1.86 1.01 -18.80
N ASN A 143 3.06 0.49 -19.02
CA ASN A 143 3.27 -0.94 -19.18
C ASN A 143 2.99 -1.72 -17.89
N VAL A 144 3.46 -1.22 -16.74
CA VAL A 144 3.17 -1.81 -15.43
C VAL A 144 1.66 -1.80 -15.14
N TYR A 145 0.97 -0.70 -15.42
CA TYR A 145 -0.48 -0.62 -15.29
C TYR A 145 -1.20 -1.62 -16.20
N ASN A 146 -0.80 -1.72 -17.47
CA ASN A 146 -1.40 -2.65 -18.42
C ASN A 146 -1.23 -4.11 -17.97
N ALA A 147 -0.06 -4.48 -17.44
CA ALA A 147 0.18 -5.83 -16.91
C ALA A 147 -0.69 -6.13 -15.67
N ILE A 148 -0.83 -5.17 -14.75
CA ILE A 148 -1.72 -5.28 -13.57
C ILE A 148 -3.20 -5.38 -14.01
N ALA A 149 -3.60 -4.59 -15.01
CA ALA A 149 -4.96 -4.60 -15.54
C ALA A 149 -5.28 -5.90 -16.29
N ALA A 150 -4.32 -6.47 -17.02
CA ALA A 150 -4.47 -7.78 -17.66
C ALA A 150 -4.71 -8.91 -16.65
N ALA A 151 -4.23 -8.75 -15.42
CA ALA A 151 -4.50 -9.64 -14.29
C ALA A 151 -5.79 -9.28 -13.50
N ASN A 152 -6.59 -8.31 -13.96
CA ASN A 152 -7.79 -7.81 -13.29
C ASN A 152 -7.55 -7.21 -11.88
N LEU A 153 -6.35 -6.68 -11.62
CA LEU A 153 -5.96 -6.12 -10.32
C LEU A 153 -5.97 -4.59 -10.27
N GLN A 154 -6.31 -3.89 -11.36
CA GLN A 154 -6.29 -2.42 -11.47
C GLN A 154 -7.23 -1.69 -10.48
N GLY A 155 -8.29 -2.36 -10.02
CA GLY A 155 -9.17 -1.84 -8.97
C GLY A 155 -8.57 -1.96 -7.56
N GLN A 156 -7.59 -2.83 -7.37
CA GLN A 156 -6.97 -3.16 -6.09
C GLN A 156 -5.58 -2.52 -5.94
N ILE A 157 -4.80 -2.52 -7.02
CA ILE A 157 -3.41 -2.05 -7.08
C ILE A 157 -3.35 -0.85 -8.02
N LYS A 158 -2.99 0.31 -7.47
CA LYS A 158 -2.85 1.57 -8.23
C LYS A 158 -1.40 1.77 -8.63
N VAL A 159 -1.17 2.26 -9.85
CA VAL A 159 0.17 2.63 -10.32
C VAL A 159 0.34 4.13 -10.19
N SER A 160 1.47 4.56 -9.63
CA SER A 160 1.82 5.97 -9.45
C SER A 160 3.34 6.15 -9.57
N THR A 161 3.85 7.34 -9.25
CA THR A 161 5.28 7.63 -9.10
C THR A 161 5.47 8.49 -7.85
N ALA A 162 6.56 8.31 -7.12
CA ALA A 162 6.86 9.14 -5.96
C ALA A 162 7.71 10.34 -6.38
N ILE A 163 7.27 11.54 -6.01
CA ILE A 163 7.98 12.80 -6.29
C ILE A 163 8.38 13.48 -5.01
N ASP A 164 9.41 14.33 -5.09
CA ASP A 164 9.78 15.24 -4.01
C ASP A 164 9.26 16.66 -4.29
N THR A 165 9.24 17.50 -3.26
CA THR A 165 8.66 18.85 -3.32
C THR A 165 9.48 19.84 -4.13
N THR A 166 10.72 19.51 -4.52
CA THR A 166 11.55 20.36 -5.41
C THR A 166 10.97 20.47 -6.81
N LEU A 167 9.99 19.65 -7.19
CA LEU A 167 9.25 19.81 -8.44
C LEU A 167 8.24 20.97 -8.41
N LEU A 168 7.94 21.52 -7.23
CA LEU A 168 7.06 22.68 -7.08
C LEU A 168 7.86 23.97 -7.29
N GLY A 169 7.25 24.93 -7.97
CA GLY A 169 7.78 26.30 -8.09
C GLY A 169 7.42 27.15 -6.86
N SER A 170 6.75 28.28 -7.06
CA SER A 170 6.25 29.10 -5.95
C SER A 170 5.11 28.38 -5.22
N SER A 171 5.33 27.99 -3.96
CA SER A 171 4.37 27.24 -3.13
C SER A 171 3.61 28.05 -2.06
N PRO A 172 4.04 29.25 -1.60
CA PRO A 172 3.23 30.06 -0.67
C PRO A 172 2.36 31.13 -1.38
N PRO A 173 1.09 31.35 -0.97
CA PRO A 173 0.25 30.42 -0.20
C PRO A 173 -0.11 29.18 -1.03
N PRO A 174 -0.59 28.07 -0.40
CA PRO A 174 -0.85 26.80 -1.09
C PRO A 174 -1.75 26.90 -2.34
N VAL A 175 -2.67 27.87 -2.38
CA VAL A 175 -3.53 28.15 -3.54
C VAL A 175 -2.76 28.58 -4.80
N ARG A 176 -1.48 28.96 -4.67
CA ARG A 176 -0.58 29.30 -5.79
C ARG A 176 0.35 28.15 -6.18
N GLY A 177 0.25 26.99 -5.52
CA GLY A 177 1.12 25.85 -5.82
C GLY A 177 1.00 25.42 -7.28
N GLY A 178 2.15 25.29 -7.95
CA GLY A 178 2.26 24.80 -9.31
C GLY A 178 3.61 24.12 -9.52
N PHE A 179 3.67 23.22 -10.50
CA PHE A 179 4.93 22.62 -10.92
C PHE A 179 5.82 23.65 -11.64
N GLN A 180 7.13 23.51 -11.54
CA GLN A 180 8.10 24.50 -12.06
C GLN A 180 8.52 24.31 -13.53
N PHE A 181 7.76 23.55 -14.32
CA PHE A 181 8.11 23.18 -15.71
C PHE A 181 7.48 24.10 -16.74
#